data_AF-M6JJJ3-F1
#
_entry.id   AF-M6JJJ3-F1
#
_cell.length_a   1.000
_cell.length_b   1.000
_cell.length_c   1.000
_cell.angle_alpha   90.00
_cell.angle_beta   90.00
_cell.angle_gamma   90.00
#
_symmetry.space_group_name_H-M   'P 1'
#
loop_
_entity.id
_entity.type
_entity.pdbx_description
1 polymer ?
#
loop_
_entity_poly.entity_id
_entity_poly.type
_entity_poly.pdbx_seq_one_letter_code
_entity_poly.pdbx_strand_id
1 'polypeptide(L)'
;MNCTIVAPGKIPRQNSDKIKTDKRDAIRLTRLLRNGDLESIHVPSEEDEAVRDYLRSRDSLRLDLGRNRQRLMKFLLRKGIKYSTTKYWTVSHYKWLNNLHFENEILQTTFNDYYT
;
A
#
# COMPACT_ATOMS: atom_id res chain seq x y z
N MET A 1 -29.78 -14.13 -12.76
CA MET A 1 -29.18 -13.08 -13.62
C MET A 1 -27.72 -13.42 -13.83
N ASN A 2 -27.26 -13.49 -15.08
CA ASN A 2 -25.85 -13.72 -15.39
C ASN A 2 -25.21 -12.35 -15.66
N CYS A 3 -24.15 -11.99 -14.92
CA CYS A 3 -23.47 -10.71 -15.04
C CYS A 3 -22.03 -10.96 -15.51
N THR A 4 -21.64 -10.35 -16.63
CA THR A 4 -20.29 -10.50 -17.21
C THR A 4 -19.50 -9.24 -16.97
N ILE A 5 -18.34 -9.35 -16.33
CA ILE A 5 -17.47 -8.20 -16.04
C ILE A 5 -16.39 -8.15 -17.13
N VAL A 6 -16.27 -7.01 -17.81
CA VAL A 6 -15.33 -6.84 -18.93
C VAL A 6 -14.47 -5.61 -18.67
N ALA A 7 -13.16 -5.73 -18.86
CA ALA A 7 -12.26 -4.59 -18.77
C ALA A 7 -12.53 -3.59 -19.92
N PRO A 8 -12.64 -2.27 -19.65
CA PRO A 8 -12.88 -1.27 -20.70
C PRO A 8 -11.86 -1.31 -21.86
N GLY A 9 -10.59 -1.65 -21.55
CA GLY A 9 -9.52 -1.77 -22.56
C GLY A 9 -9.64 -2.99 -23.47
N LYS A 10 -10.41 -4.02 -23.08
CA LYS A 10 -10.68 -5.20 -23.91
C LYS A 10 -11.91 -5.02 -24.81
N ILE A 11 -12.64 -3.91 -24.69
CA ILE A 11 -13.83 -3.65 -25.50
C ILE A 11 -13.38 -3.07 -26.85
N PRO A 12 -13.59 -3.76 -27.97
CA PRO A 12 -13.13 -3.27 -29.28
C PRO A 12 -13.85 -1.97 -29.65
N ARG A 13 -13.05 -0.92 -29.86
CA ARG A 13 -13.51 0.41 -30.26
C ARG A 13 -12.89 0.86 -31.58
N GLN A 14 -13.72 1.38 -32.48
CA GLN A 14 -13.25 1.92 -33.75
C GLN A 14 -12.80 3.38 -33.55
N ASN A 15 -11.65 3.75 -34.12
CA ASN A 15 -11.04 5.07 -33.90
C ASN A 15 -11.91 6.25 -34.40
N SER A 16 -12.80 6.00 -35.35
CA SER A 16 -13.76 6.99 -35.87
C SER A 16 -14.98 7.19 -34.96
N ASP A 17 -15.23 6.27 -34.02
CA ASP A 17 -16.42 6.26 -33.18
C ASP A 17 -16.21 7.07 -31.89
N LYS A 18 -16.20 8.39 -32.05
CA LYS A 18 -15.88 9.37 -30.99
C LYS A 18 -17.10 9.84 -30.19
N ILE A 19 -18.30 9.65 -30.71
CA ILE A 19 -19.54 10.13 -30.07
C ILE A 19 -20.03 9.07 -29.09
N LYS A 20 -19.83 9.32 -27.79
CA LYS A 20 -20.33 8.46 -26.72
C LYS A 20 -21.74 8.89 -26.33
N THR A 21 -22.70 7.96 -26.39
CA THR A 21 -24.04 8.12 -25.79
C THR A 21 -24.49 6.80 -25.18
N ASP A 22 -25.21 6.86 -24.06
CA ASP A 22 -25.63 5.65 -23.33
C ASP A 22 -26.39 4.67 -24.21
N LYS A 23 -27.27 5.17 -25.08
CA LYS A 23 -28.02 4.36 -26.05
C LYS A 23 -27.10 3.63 -27.04
N ARG A 24 -26.10 4.32 -27.60
CA ARG A 24 -25.16 3.71 -28.57
C ARG A 24 -24.26 2.69 -27.90
N ASP A 25 -23.75 3.02 -26.72
CA ASP A 25 -22.89 2.14 -25.94
C ASP A 25 -23.65 0.87 -25.53
N ALA A 26 -24.89 0.97 -25.06
CA ALA A 26 -25.72 -0.18 -24.72
C ALA A 26 -25.97 -1.12 -25.91
N ILE A 27 -26.28 -0.56 -27.10
CA ILE A 27 -26.45 -1.34 -28.33
C ILE A 27 -25.14 -2.04 -28.72
N ARG A 28 -24.01 -1.33 -28.64
CA ARG A 28 -22.69 -1.86 -28.96
C ARG A 28 -22.32 -3.03 -28.04
N LEU A 29 -22.42 -2.84 -26.73
CA LEU A 29 -22.09 -3.87 -25.74
C LEU A 29 -22.96 -5.11 -25.94
N THR A 30 -24.26 -4.93 -26.19
CA THR A 30 -25.17 -6.04 -26.48
C THR A 30 -24.75 -6.82 -27.73
N ARG A 31 -24.33 -6.14 -28.81
CA ARG A 31 -23.85 -6.78 -30.03
C ARG A 31 -22.57 -7.58 -29.80
N LEU A 32 -21.60 -6.97 -29.11
CA LEU A 32 -20.32 -7.63 -28.79
C LEU A 32 -20.55 -8.84 -27.88
N LEU A 33 -21.42 -8.72 -26.88
CA LEU A 33 -21.79 -9.84 -26.01
C LEU A 33 -22.46 -10.97 -26.79
N ARG A 34 -23.39 -10.65 -27.70
CA ARG A 34 -24.07 -11.64 -28.54
C ARG A 34 -23.11 -12.38 -29.47
N ASN A 35 -22.08 -11.70 -29.98
CA ASN A 35 -21.07 -12.28 -30.86
C ASN A 35 -20.01 -13.10 -30.11
N GLY A 36 -19.95 -13.00 -28.77
CA GLY A 36 -18.86 -13.58 -27.99
C GLY A 36 -17.55 -12.77 -28.04
N ASP A 37 -17.60 -11.53 -28.53
CA ASP A 37 -16.45 -10.63 -28.68
C ASP A 37 -16.05 -9.95 -27.34
N LEU A 38 -16.77 -10.22 -26.25
CA LEU A 38 -16.46 -9.71 -24.91
C LEU A 38 -15.87 -10.83 -24.05
N GLU A 39 -14.60 -10.66 -23.66
CA GLU A 39 -13.93 -11.57 -22.73
C GLU A 39 -14.16 -11.13 -21.29
N SER A 40 -14.73 -12.01 -20.46
CA SER A 40 -14.88 -11.74 -19.04
C SER A 40 -13.51 -11.68 -18.37
N ILE A 41 -13.33 -10.72 -17.48
CA ILE A 41 -12.16 -10.69 -16.59
C ILE A 41 -12.43 -11.51 -15.34
N HIS A 42 -11.36 -12.02 -14.75
CA HIS A 42 -11.42 -12.61 -13.43
C HIS A 42 -11.73 -11.51 -12.40
N VAL A 43 -12.79 -11.74 -11.63
CA VAL A 43 -13.18 -10.90 -10.51
C VAL A 43 -12.66 -11.57 -9.25
N PRO A 44 -11.86 -10.86 -8.44
CA PRO A 44 -11.46 -11.34 -7.12
C PRO A 44 -12.62 -11.91 -6.32
N SER A 45 -12.42 -13.08 -5.70
CA SER A 45 -13.32 -13.53 -4.65
C SER A 45 -13.13 -12.70 -3.37
N GLU A 46 -14.06 -12.81 -2.43
CA GLU A 46 -13.92 -12.20 -1.11
C GLU A 46 -12.67 -12.72 -0.37
N GLU A 47 -12.34 -13.99 -0.55
CA GLU A 47 -11.12 -14.59 0.01
C GLU A 47 -9.85 -13.97 -0.61
N ASP A 48 -9.85 -13.73 -1.93
CA ASP A 48 -8.72 -13.08 -2.61
C ASP A 48 -8.49 -11.63 -2.14
N GLU A 49 -9.57 -10.89 -1.90
CA GLU A 49 -9.48 -9.53 -1.33
C GLU A 49 -9.01 -9.57 0.11
N ALA A 50 -9.49 -10.52 0.92
CA ALA A 50 -9.04 -10.67 2.31
C ALA A 50 -7.53 -10.93 2.38
N VAL A 51 -7.00 -11.80 1.53
CA VAL A 51 -5.55 -12.06 1.43
C VAL A 51 -4.80 -10.80 0.98
N ARG A 52 -5.34 -10.07 0.00
CA ARG A 52 -4.71 -8.82 -0.46
C ARG A 52 -4.67 -7.75 0.60
N ASP A 53 -5.73 -7.58 1.36
CA ASP A 53 -5.77 -6.61 2.46
C ASP A 53 -4.77 -6.98 3.56
N TYR A 54 -4.63 -8.27 3.86
CA TYR A 54 -3.57 -8.74 4.75
C TYR A 54 -2.17 -8.37 4.23
N LEU A 55 -1.88 -8.60 2.95
CA LEU A 55 -0.59 -8.23 2.35
C LEU A 55 -0.36 -6.72 2.36
N ARG A 56 -1.37 -5.91 2.00
CA ARG A 56 -1.31 -4.44 2.08
C ARG A 56 -1.05 -3.94 3.50
N SER A 57 -1.66 -4.59 4.50
CA SER A 57 -1.43 -4.24 5.91
C SER A 57 0.03 -4.46 6.31
N ARG A 58 0.63 -5.58 5.88
CA ARG A 58 2.03 -5.90 6.14
C ARG A 58 2.98 -4.90 5.49
N ASP A 59 2.70 -4.48 4.26
CA ASP A 59 3.51 -3.47 3.56
C ASP A 59 3.41 -2.10 4.24
N SER A 60 2.21 -1.73 4.69
CA SER A 60 1.97 -0.50 5.46
C SER A 60 2.78 -0.50 6.76
N LEU A 61 2.73 -1.59 7.53
CA LEU A 61 3.53 -1.75 8.76
C LEU A 61 5.04 -1.67 8.50
N ARG A 62 5.52 -2.22 7.37
CA ARG A 62 6.93 -2.13 6.99
C ARG A 62 7.36 -0.69 6.70
N LEU A 63 6.50 0.08 6.02
CA LEU A 63 6.75 1.50 5.76
C LEU A 63 6.76 2.31 7.06
N ASP A 64 5.83 2.04 7.97
CA ASP A 64 5.74 2.71 9.26
C ASP A 64 6.94 2.41 10.16
N LEU A 65 7.41 1.16 10.20
CA LEU A 65 8.67 0.81 10.85
C LEU A 65 9.84 1.66 10.31
N GLY A 66 9.93 1.82 8.99
CA GLY A 66 10.94 2.67 8.35
C GLY A 66 10.84 4.14 8.79
N ARG A 67 9.62 4.68 8.84
CA ARG A 67 9.35 6.06 9.29
C ARG A 67 9.70 6.27 10.77
N ASN A 68 9.30 5.35 11.64
CA ASN A 68 9.59 5.40 13.07
C ASN A 68 11.09 5.34 13.34
N ARG A 69 11.79 4.44 12.66
CA ARG A 69 13.27 4.37 12.67
C ARG A 69 13.93 5.70 12.28
N GLN A 70 13.46 6.36 11.22
CA GLN A 70 13.98 7.67 10.82
C GLN A 70 13.67 8.77 11.85
N ARG A 71 12.44 8.80 12.38
CA ARG A 71 12.02 9.75 13.43
C ARG A 71 12.88 9.59 14.69
N LEU A 72 13.12 8.35 15.12
CA LEU A 72 13.99 8.01 16.24
C LEU A 72 15.40 8.54 16.03
N MET A 73 16.01 8.28 14.87
CA MET A 73 17.37 8.76 14.57
C MET A 73 17.43 10.29 14.54
N LYS A 74 16.42 10.98 13.99
CA LYS A 74 16.36 12.45 14.01
C LYS A 74 16.15 13.00 15.42
N PHE A 75 15.35 12.32 16.25
CA PHE A 75 15.16 12.69 17.65
C PHE A 75 16.47 12.60 18.43
N LEU A 76 17.18 11.48 18.36
CA LEU A 76 18.48 11.30 19.01
C LEU A 76 19.50 12.31 18.53
N LEU A 77 19.53 12.60 17.23
CA LEU A 77 20.41 13.62 16.64
C LEU A 77 20.15 15.01 17.24
N ARG A 78 18.90 15.42 17.43
CA ARG A 78 18.55 16.72 18.07
C ARG A 78 19.00 16.80 19.53
N LYS A 79 19.16 15.65 20.20
CA LYS A 79 19.68 15.55 21.56
C LYS A 79 21.20 15.38 21.61
N GLY A 80 21.88 15.41 20.47
CA GLY A 80 23.33 15.22 20.38
C GLY A 80 23.79 13.77 20.60
N ILE A 81 22.85 12.83 20.72
CA ILE A 81 23.15 11.41 20.95
C ILE A 81 23.43 10.75 19.61
N LYS A 82 24.66 10.27 19.42
CA LYS A 82 25.09 9.62 18.17
C LYS A 82 25.59 8.21 18.44
N TYR A 83 25.21 7.30 17.56
CA TYR A 83 25.76 5.95 17.56
C TYR A 83 27.13 5.95 16.89
N SER A 84 28.16 5.40 17.54
CA SER A 84 29.55 5.46 17.10
C SER A 84 29.91 4.42 16.02
N THR A 85 29.09 3.39 15.82
CA THR A 85 29.36 2.30 14.87
C THR A 85 28.73 2.57 13.50
N THR A 86 29.25 1.94 12.44
CA THR A 86 28.84 2.18 11.05
C THR A 86 27.50 1.55 10.65
N LYS A 87 27.01 0.53 11.37
CA LYS A 87 25.79 -0.21 10.99
C LYS A 87 24.65 0.03 11.97
N TYR A 88 23.53 0.52 11.47
CA TYR A 88 22.28 0.71 12.22
C TYR A 88 21.37 -0.53 12.13
N TRP A 89 20.44 -0.64 13.08
CA TRP A 89 19.42 -1.70 13.16
C TRP A 89 19.95 -3.14 13.25
N THR A 90 21.18 -3.28 13.73
CA THR A 90 21.79 -4.56 14.12
C THR A 90 21.50 -4.88 15.59
N VAL A 91 21.80 -6.10 16.03
CA VAL A 91 21.70 -6.50 17.44
C VAL A 91 22.45 -5.53 18.36
N SER A 92 23.63 -5.05 17.94
CA SER A 92 24.41 -4.07 18.72
C SER A 92 23.72 -2.71 18.82
N HIS A 93 23.10 -2.23 17.73
CA HIS A 93 22.36 -0.97 17.74
C HIS A 93 21.12 -1.06 18.64
N TYR A 94 20.39 -2.17 18.60
CA TYR A 94 19.24 -2.40 19.49
C TYR A 94 19.64 -2.45 20.97
N LYS A 95 20.74 -3.15 21.30
CA LYS A 95 21.28 -3.13 22.68
C LYS A 95 21.67 -1.73 23.14
N TRP A 96 22.27 -0.93 22.25
CA TRP A 96 22.60 0.45 22.55
C TRP A 96 21.36 1.33 22.76
N LEU A 97 20.35 1.22 21.90
CA LEU A 97 19.07 1.94 22.06
C LEU A 97 18.38 1.59 23.39
N ASN A 98 18.36 0.30 23.77
CA ASN A 98 17.75 -0.15 25.02
C ASN A 98 18.45 0.41 26.28
N ASN A 99 19.70 0.85 26.17
CA ASN A 99 20.44 1.46 27.27
C ASN A 99 20.24 2.99 27.38
N LEU A 100 19.50 3.59 26.43
CA LEU A 100 19.21 5.02 26.47
C LEU A 100 18.03 5.28 27.41
N HIS A 101 18.28 6.12 28.41
CA HIS A 101 17.26 6.62 29.33
C HIS A 101 17.31 8.13 29.39
N PHE A 102 16.14 8.75 29.40
CA PHE A 102 15.97 10.19 29.54
C PHE A 102 15.38 10.50 30.90
N GLU A 103 15.98 11.42 31.64
CA GLU A 103 15.47 11.86 32.96
C GLU A 103 14.10 12.55 32.83
N ASN A 104 13.84 13.21 31.70
CA ASN A 104 12.56 13.83 31.43
C ASN A 104 11.57 12.79 30.88
N GLU A 105 10.45 12.62 31.58
CA GLU A 105 9.41 11.64 31.22
C GLU A 105 8.84 11.86 29.81
N ILE A 106 8.63 13.11 29.40
CA ILE A 106 8.08 13.43 28.07
C ILE A 106 9.05 12.99 26.97
N LEU A 107 10.36 13.17 27.19
CA LEU A 107 11.37 12.70 26.25
C LEU A 107 11.47 11.18 26.21
N GLN A 108 11.31 10.51 27.36
CA GLN A 108 11.28 9.06 27.42
C GLN A 108 10.06 8.49 26.68
N THR A 109 8.87 9.08 26.87
CA THR A 109 7.66 8.71 26.12
C THR A 109 7.86 8.92 24.63
N THR A 110 8.41 10.07 24.22
CA THR A 110 8.71 10.36 22.80
C THR A 110 9.67 9.33 22.20
N PHE A 111 10.68 8.90 22.96
CA PHE A 111 11.60 7.84 22.53
C PHE A 111 10.87 6.51 22.34
N ASN A 112 10.04 6.11 23.31
CA ASN A 112 9.29 4.85 23.28
C ASN A 112 8.30 4.81 22.10
N ASP A 113 7.62 5.92 21.82
CA ASP A 113 6.66 6.04 20.71
C ASP A 113 7.33 5.85 19.33
N TYR A 114 8.58 6.31 19.17
CA TYR A 114 9.34 6.09 17.94
C TYR A 114 10.06 4.74 17.89
N TYR A 115 10.26 4.10 19.03
CA TYR A 115 10.93 2.80 19.11
C TYR A 115 9.99 1.62 18.85
N THR A 116 8.69 1.82 19.11
CA THR A 116 7.61 0.87 18.82
C THR A 116 7.26 0.83 17.34
#